data_AF-A0A536LFZ5-F1
#
_entry.id   AF-A0A536LFZ5-F1
#
_cell.length_a   1.000
_cell.length_b   1.000
_cell.length_c   1.000
_cell.angle_alpha   90.00
_cell.angle_beta   90.00
_cell.angle_gamma   90.00
#
_symmetry.space_group_name_H-M   'P 1'
#
loop_
_entity.id
_entity.type
_entity.pdbx_description
1 polymer ?
#
loop_
_entity_poly.entity_id
_entity_poly.type
_entity_poly.pdbx_seq_one_letter_code
_entity_poly.pdbx_strand_id
1 'polypeptide(L)'
;MTKRVKFPPDFSWGTATASYQVEGAWDEDGKGESIWDRFSHEPGRIMNGDTGDVACDQYHRYKEDVALMKELGLRGYRFSISWPRIFPEGKGKMNQAGLDYYNRLVDELLANGIRPFPTLYHWDLPQALQDEGGWANRDIIGHFTTYAETCIKSLGDRVKHWMVFNEPWVFTFLGYIAGIHAPGL
;
A
#
# COMPACT_ATOMS: atom_id res chain seq x y z
N MET A 1 9.25 -42.15 -0.34
CA MET A 1 9.92 -41.00 -1.00
C MET A 1 8.84 -40.06 -1.49
N THR A 2 8.77 -38.84 -0.97
CA THR A 2 7.82 -37.83 -1.47
C THR A 2 8.22 -37.42 -2.90
N LYS A 3 7.24 -37.37 -3.80
CA LYS A 3 7.46 -36.93 -5.19
C LYS A 3 7.90 -35.47 -5.17
N ARG A 4 9.07 -35.15 -5.72
CA ARG A 4 9.59 -33.77 -5.78
C ARG A 4 8.78 -32.99 -6.82
N VAL A 5 7.96 -32.05 -6.37
CA VAL A 5 7.19 -31.16 -7.26
C VAL A 5 8.14 -30.12 -7.84
N LYS A 6 8.09 -29.91 -9.16
CA LYS A 6 8.84 -28.89 -9.87
C LYS A 6 7.87 -27.84 -10.40
N PHE A 7 8.19 -26.57 -10.21
CA PHE A 7 7.45 -25.44 -10.75
C PHE A 7 7.99 -25.08 -12.15
N PRO A 8 7.23 -24.33 -12.97
CA PRO A 8 7.73 -23.77 -14.22
C PRO A 8 9.05 -23.01 -14.03
N PRO A 9 9.99 -23.03 -15.00
CA PRO A 9 11.30 -22.39 -14.87
C PRO A 9 11.27 -20.89 -14.56
N ASP A 10 10.20 -20.22 -14.95
CA ASP A 10 9.95 -18.79 -14.80
C ASP A 10 9.05 -18.44 -13.62
N PHE A 11 8.69 -19.43 -12.78
CA PHE A 11 7.91 -19.20 -11.58
C PHE A 11 8.63 -18.22 -10.62
N SER A 12 7.90 -17.19 -10.18
CA SER A 12 8.43 -16.15 -9.30
C SER A 12 7.98 -16.39 -7.87
N TRP A 13 8.92 -16.76 -7.01
CA TRP A 13 8.72 -16.76 -5.56
C TRP A 13 8.93 -15.36 -5.01
N GLY A 14 8.05 -14.94 -4.11
CA GLY A 14 8.07 -13.59 -3.55
C GLY A 14 7.35 -13.49 -2.22
N THR A 15 7.39 -12.30 -1.65
CA THR A 15 6.68 -11.90 -0.43
C THR A 15 5.71 -10.77 -0.72
N ALA A 16 4.79 -10.52 0.20
CA ALA A 16 3.78 -9.46 0.09
C ALA A 16 3.65 -8.65 1.38
N THR A 17 3.46 -7.34 1.24
CA THR A 17 3.17 -6.38 2.33
C THR A 17 2.10 -5.38 1.90
N ALA A 18 1.66 -4.54 2.83
CA ALA A 18 0.81 -3.38 2.60
C ALA A 18 1.38 -2.14 3.27
N SER A 19 1.25 -0.99 2.61
CA SER A 19 1.73 0.33 3.02
C SER A 19 1.50 0.59 4.51
N TYR A 20 0.25 0.63 4.96
CA TYR A 20 -0.09 0.94 6.35
C TYR A 20 0.46 -0.07 7.37
N GLN A 21 0.68 -1.32 6.95
CA GLN A 21 1.14 -2.38 7.84
C GLN A 21 2.65 -2.38 8.08
N VAL A 22 3.45 -1.76 7.19
CA VAL A 22 4.92 -1.86 7.27
C VAL A 22 5.65 -0.52 7.14
N GLU A 23 5.08 0.49 6.47
CA GLU A 23 5.81 1.72 6.16
C GLU A 23 6.12 2.55 7.40
N GLY A 24 5.13 2.80 8.26
CA GLY A 24 5.23 3.84 9.28
C GLY A 24 5.29 5.23 8.65
N ALA A 25 5.99 6.15 9.33
CA ALA A 25 6.18 7.53 8.88
C ALA A 25 4.84 8.18 8.50
N TRP A 26 3.86 8.01 9.40
CA TRP A 26 2.45 8.25 9.11
C TRP A 26 2.10 9.73 8.89
N ASP A 27 2.85 10.62 9.53
CA ASP A 27 2.79 12.09 9.44
C ASP A 27 4.19 12.67 9.10
N GLU A 28 4.87 12.04 8.16
CA GLU A 28 6.17 12.50 7.64
C GLU A 28 6.09 12.77 6.15
N ASP A 29 6.96 13.67 5.66
CA ASP A 29 7.09 14.04 4.25
C ASP A 29 5.75 14.39 3.57
N GLY A 30 4.81 14.93 4.34
CA GLY A 30 3.52 15.42 3.85
C GLY A 30 2.51 14.32 3.50
N LYS A 31 2.65 13.09 4.04
CA LYS A 31 1.57 12.08 3.98
C LYS A 31 0.31 12.61 4.68
N GLY A 32 -0.87 12.39 4.09
CA GLY A 32 -2.16 12.67 4.72
C GLY A 32 -2.67 11.56 5.63
N GLU A 33 -3.72 11.86 6.38
CA GLU A 33 -4.46 10.89 7.21
C GLU A 33 -5.23 9.90 6.31
N SER A 34 -5.14 8.61 6.62
CA SER A 34 -6.00 7.54 6.08
C SER A 34 -7.12 7.17 7.06
N ILE A 35 -8.12 6.43 6.57
CA ILE A 35 -9.16 5.87 7.44
C ILE A 35 -8.60 4.95 8.53
N TRP A 36 -7.45 4.31 8.29
CA TRP A 36 -6.80 3.46 9.29
C TRP A 36 -5.99 4.26 10.31
N ASP A 37 -5.44 5.42 9.91
CA ASP A 37 -4.87 6.37 10.87
C ASP A 37 -5.95 6.78 11.88
N ARG A 38 -7.10 7.29 11.39
CA ARG A 38 -8.21 7.69 12.28
C ARG A 38 -8.71 6.54 13.14
N PHE A 39 -9.01 5.40 12.51
CA PHE A 39 -9.61 4.24 13.17
C PHE A 39 -8.69 3.64 14.23
N SER A 40 -7.37 3.58 14.00
CA SER A 40 -6.43 2.99 14.96
C SER A 40 -6.21 3.85 16.20
N HIS A 41 -6.35 5.17 16.06
CA HIS A 41 -6.24 6.12 17.17
C HIS A 41 -7.52 6.19 18.04
N GLU A 42 -8.63 5.58 17.62
CA GLU A 42 -9.85 5.50 18.43
C GLU A 42 -9.71 4.42 19.54
N PRO A 43 -9.96 4.77 20.82
CA PRO A 43 -9.87 3.81 21.91
C PRO A 43 -10.75 2.57 21.72
N GLY A 44 -10.14 1.39 21.82
CA GLY A 44 -10.85 0.10 21.75
C GLY A 44 -11.11 -0.44 20.34
N ARG A 45 -10.71 0.27 19.27
CA ARG A 45 -10.80 -0.26 17.89
C ARG A 45 -9.74 -1.30 17.59
N ILE A 46 -8.52 -1.08 18.08
CA ILE A 46 -7.38 -1.99 17.87
C ILE A 46 -7.04 -2.69 19.19
N MET A 47 -6.70 -3.97 19.09
CA MET A 47 -6.18 -4.73 20.22
C MET A 47 -4.95 -3.99 20.79
N ASN A 48 -4.92 -3.81 22.11
CA ASN A 48 -3.88 -3.05 22.83
C ASN A 48 -3.77 -1.55 22.49
N GLY A 49 -4.58 -1.01 21.57
CA GLY A 49 -4.46 0.36 21.10
C GLY A 49 -3.23 0.61 20.21
N ASP A 50 -2.75 -0.43 19.52
CA ASP A 50 -1.63 -0.31 18.58
C ASP A 50 -2.00 0.56 17.36
N THR A 51 -1.04 1.31 16.82
CA THR A 51 -1.20 2.16 15.61
C THR A 51 -0.19 1.80 14.53
N GLY A 52 -0.46 2.25 13.30
CA GLY A 52 0.44 2.12 12.16
C GLY A 52 1.54 3.19 12.09
N ASP A 53 1.71 4.00 13.13
CA ASP A 53 2.51 5.23 13.10
C ASP A 53 3.98 4.98 12.73
N VAL A 54 4.55 3.95 13.36
CA VAL A 54 5.91 3.47 13.11
C VAL A 54 5.89 2.16 12.34
N ALA A 55 4.94 1.26 12.65
CA ALA A 55 4.83 -0.07 12.05
C ALA A 55 6.19 -0.82 12.05
N CYS A 56 6.69 -1.21 10.87
CA CYS A 56 8.02 -1.81 10.71
C CYS A 56 9.10 -0.80 10.29
N ASP A 57 8.76 0.48 10.18
CA ASP A 57 9.65 1.56 9.76
C ASP A 57 10.27 1.34 8.37
N GLN A 58 9.55 0.63 7.48
CA GLN A 58 10.02 0.34 6.12
C GLN A 58 10.24 1.63 5.31
N TYR A 59 9.52 2.71 5.62
CA TYR A 59 9.73 4.00 4.95
C TYR A 59 11.20 4.44 4.99
N HIS A 60 11.86 4.25 6.15
CA HIS A 60 13.27 4.55 6.34
C HIS A 60 14.19 3.35 6.02
N ARG A 61 13.71 2.12 6.25
CA ARG A 61 14.51 0.89 6.22
C ARG A 61 14.39 0.08 4.94
N TYR A 62 13.68 0.56 3.92
CA TYR A 62 13.37 -0.23 2.73
C TYR A 62 14.61 -0.86 2.04
N LYS A 63 15.78 -0.22 2.10
CA LYS A 63 17.03 -0.80 1.56
C LYS A 63 17.48 -2.04 2.32
N GLU A 64 17.33 -2.05 3.64
CA GLU A 64 17.62 -3.20 4.49
C GLU A 64 16.66 -4.35 4.16
N ASP A 65 15.37 -4.05 4.04
CA ASP A 65 14.35 -5.05 3.67
C ASP A 65 14.61 -5.64 2.28
N VAL A 66 14.96 -4.80 1.29
CA VAL A 66 15.29 -5.28 -0.06
C VAL A 66 16.55 -6.15 -0.06
N ALA A 67 17.56 -5.80 0.75
CA ALA A 67 18.75 -6.62 0.91
C ALA A 67 18.42 -8.00 1.51
N LEU A 68 17.54 -8.05 2.51
CA LEU A 68 17.05 -9.31 3.09
C LEU A 68 16.29 -10.16 2.08
N MET A 69 15.40 -9.54 1.28
CA MET A 69 14.69 -10.28 0.23
C MET A 69 15.64 -10.92 -0.79
N LYS A 70 16.72 -10.22 -1.14
CA LYS A 70 17.76 -10.74 -2.02
C LYS A 70 18.54 -11.88 -1.38
N GLU A 71 18.90 -11.77 -0.11
CA GLU A 71 19.57 -12.85 0.65
C GLU A 71 18.71 -14.12 0.68
N LEU A 72 17.39 -13.97 0.84
CA LEU A 72 16.42 -15.07 0.78
C LEU A 72 16.20 -15.65 -0.63
N GLY A 73 16.79 -15.04 -1.67
CA GLY A 73 16.63 -15.48 -3.05
C GLY A 73 15.24 -15.20 -3.66
N LEU A 74 14.51 -14.23 -3.11
CA LEU A 74 13.20 -13.83 -3.63
C LEU A 74 13.34 -13.12 -4.97
N ARG A 75 12.38 -13.34 -5.86
CA ARG A 75 12.37 -12.78 -7.23
C ARG A 75 11.24 -11.79 -7.47
N GLY A 76 10.28 -11.70 -6.55
CA GLY A 76 9.18 -10.76 -6.60
C GLY A 76 8.89 -10.16 -5.23
N TYR A 77 8.47 -8.90 -5.23
CA TYR A 77 7.96 -8.23 -4.04
C TYR A 77 6.65 -7.53 -4.39
N ARG A 78 5.57 -7.97 -3.74
CA ARG A 78 4.29 -7.30 -3.79
C ARG A 78 4.20 -6.32 -2.63
N PHE A 79 3.96 -5.06 -2.93
CA PHE A 79 3.71 -4.02 -1.94
C PHE A 79 2.45 -3.23 -2.33
N SER A 80 1.94 -2.34 -1.49
CA SER A 80 0.95 -1.36 -1.91
C SER A 80 1.52 0.05 -1.88
N ILE A 81 0.97 0.91 -2.73
CA ILE A 81 1.24 2.34 -2.72
C ILE A 81 0.18 2.99 -1.84
N SER A 82 0.60 3.83 -0.91
CA SER A 82 -0.31 4.55 -0.04
C SER A 82 -0.91 5.74 -0.77
N TRP A 83 -2.21 5.69 -1.03
CA TRP A 83 -2.93 6.81 -1.65
C TRP A 83 -2.75 8.12 -0.88
N PRO A 84 -2.93 8.20 0.46
CA PRO A 84 -2.73 9.44 1.20
C PRO A 84 -1.27 9.91 1.23
N ARG A 85 -0.30 9.05 0.91
CA ARG A 85 1.10 9.49 0.72
C ARG A 85 1.30 10.19 -0.62
N ILE A 86 0.55 9.82 -1.66
CA ILE A 86 0.62 10.46 -3.00
C ILE A 86 -0.30 11.68 -3.10
N PHE A 87 -1.53 11.59 -2.59
CA PHE A 87 -2.50 12.67 -2.52
C PHE A 87 -3.02 12.77 -1.09
N PRO A 88 -2.51 13.71 -0.27
CA PRO A 88 -2.86 13.80 1.15
C PRO A 88 -4.36 13.94 1.42
N GLU A 89 -5.03 14.76 0.62
CA GLU A 89 -6.51 14.93 0.65
C GLU A 89 -7.25 13.91 -0.24
N GLY A 90 -6.53 12.91 -0.76
CA GLY A 90 -6.99 11.95 -1.77
C GLY A 90 -7.26 12.50 -3.16
N LYS A 91 -7.25 13.82 -3.32
CA LYS A 91 -7.45 14.55 -4.57
C LYS A 91 -6.64 15.84 -4.60
N GLY A 92 -6.61 16.50 -5.76
CA GLY A 92 -6.00 17.82 -5.89
C GLY A 92 -4.47 17.76 -5.92
N LYS A 93 -3.81 18.40 -4.95
CA LYS A 93 -2.36 18.58 -4.95
C LYS A 93 -1.64 17.27 -4.61
N MET A 94 -0.80 16.80 -5.52
CA MET A 94 0.08 15.66 -5.31
C MET A 94 1.23 16.02 -4.35
N ASN A 95 1.61 15.06 -3.51
CA ASN A 95 2.81 15.10 -2.69
C ASN A 95 3.98 14.42 -3.43
N GLN A 96 4.96 15.22 -3.87
CA GLN A 96 6.11 14.70 -4.61
C GLN A 96 7.01 13.82 -3.75
N ALA A 97 7.21 14.14 -2.47
CA ALA A 97 8.08 13.35 -1.59
C ALA A 97 7.55 11.92 -1.40
N GLY A 98 6.22 11.78 -1.31
CA GLY A 98 5.55 10.49 -1.30
C GLY A 98 5.79 9.67 -2.57
N LEU A 99 5.68 10.29 -3.75
CA LEU A 99 5.96 9.62 -5.01
C LEU A 99 7.46 9.26 -5.16
N ASP A 100 8.35 10.11 -4.65
CA ASP A 100 9.80 9.87 -4.67
C ASP A 100 10.19 8.66 -3.82
N TYR A 101 9.52 8.42 -2.68
CA TYR A 101 9.72 7.19 -1.90
C TYR A 101 9.46 5.93 -2.74
N TYR A 102 8.32 5.85 -3.43
CA TYR A 102 8.02 4.67 -4.26
C TYR A 102 8.93 4.55 -5.48
N ASN A 103 9.40 5.67 -6.06
CA ASN A 103 10.44 5.64 -7.09
C ASN A 103 11.72 4.99 -6.55
N ARG A 104 12.20 5.45 -5.38
CA ARG A 104 13.41 4.89 -4.73
C ARG A 104 13.24 3.41 -4.36
N LEU A 105 12.07 3.00 -3.86
CA LEU A 105 11.78 1.60 -3.55
C LEU A 105 11.81 0.73 -4.82
N VAL A 106 11.15 1.17 -5.90
CA VAL A 106 11.14 0.45 -7.18
C VAL A 106 12.54 0.33 -7.77
N ASP A 107 13.33 1.40 -7.73
CA ASP A 107 14.72 1.38 -8.22
C ASP A 107 15.59 0.42 -7.41
N GLU A 108 15.46 0.42 -6.09
CA GLU A 108 16.22 -0.47 -5.21
C GLU A 108 15.84 -1.96 -5.44
N LEU A 109 14.56 -2.26 -5.60
CA LEU A 109 14.09 -3.61 -5.95
C LEU A 109 14.71 -4.10 -7.26
N LEU A 110 14.65 -3.28 -8.30
CA LEU A 110 15.15 -3.63 -9.63
C LEU A 110 16.68 -3.76 -9.65
N ALA A 111 17.39 -2.87 -8.95
CA ALA A 111 18.84 -2.97 -8.77
C ALA A 111 19.28 -4.29 -8.10
N ASN A 112 18.38 -4.89 -7.31
CA ASN A 112 18.61 -6.16 -6.63
C ASN A 112 17.96 -7.37 -7.36
N GLY A 113 17.45 -7.19 -8.57
CA GLY A 113 16.87 -8.26 -9.38
C GLY A 113 15.51 -8.75 -8.89
N ILE A 114 14.84 -7.96 -8.05
CA ILE A 114 13.52 -8.27 -7.49
C ILE A 114 12.46 -7.53 -8.30
N ARG A 115 11.48 -8.27 -8.82
CA ARG A 115 10.42 -7.70 -9.64
C ARG A 115 9.36 -7.02 -8.75
N PRO A 116 9.03 -5.73 -8.99
CA PRO A 116 7.99 -5.04 -8.24
C PRO A 116 6.58 -5.43 -8.71
N PHE A 117 5.67 -5.64 -7.76
CA PHE A 117 4.24 -5.90 -7.98
C PHE A 117 3.38 -4.96 -7.10
N PRO A 118 3.27 -3.65 -7.43
CA PRO A 118 2.48 -2.72 -6.65
C PRO A 118 0.97 -3.00 -6.74
N THR A 119 0.32 -2.86 -5.59
CA THR A 119 -1.14 -2.78 -5.42
C THR A 119 -1.52 -1.32 -5.22
N LEU A 120 -2.44 -0.79 -6.02
CA LEU A 120 -2.84 0.62 -5.94
C LEU A 120 -3.64 0.93 -4.69
N TYR A 121 -4.47 0.01 -4.22
CA TYR A 121 -5.27 0.22 -3.02
C TYR A 121 -5.23 -1.00 -2.09
N HIS A 122 -4.78 -0.76 -0.86
CA HIS A 122 -4.79 -1.74 0.22
C HIS A 122 -5.35 -1.11 1.50
N TRP A 123 -6.62 -0.68 1.39
CA TRP A 123 -7.50 -0.30 2.49
C TRP A 123 -7.22 1.06 3.14
N ASP A 124 -6.12 1.73 2.78
CA ASP A 124 -5.70 3.02 3.30
C ASP A 124 -6.32 4.20 2.53
N LEU A 125 -7.66 4.24 2.45
CA LEU A 125 -8.38 5.36 1.84
C LEU A 125 -8.01 6.67 2.55
N PRO A 126 -7.70 7.77 1.83
CA PRO A 126 -7.53 9.09 2.44
C PRO A 126 -8.78 9.49 3.22
N GLN A 127 -8.60 9.88 4.47
CA GLN A 127 -9.70 10.19 5.38
C GLN A 127 -10.57 11.35 4.86
N ALA A 128 -9.96 12.34 4.20
CA ALA A 128 -10.69 13.43 3.55
C ALA A 128 -11.73 12.93 2.51
N LEU A 129 -11.44 11.85 1.79
CA LEU A 129 -12.42 11.24 0.87
C LEU A 129 -13.49 10.44 1.61
N GLN A 130 -13.15 9.82 2.74
CA GLN A 130 -14.13 9.13 3.58
C GLN A 130 -15.10 10.11 4.24
N ASP A 131 -14.64 11.29 4.63
CA ASP A 131 -15.48 12.37 5.16
C ASP A 131 -16.52 12.85 4.11
N GLU A 132 -16.25 12.62 2.82
CA GLU A 132 -17.18 12.85 1.69
C GLU A 132 -18.01 11.60 1.31
N GLY A 133 -17.90 10.50 2.05
CA GLY A 133 -18.65 9.25 1.84
C GLY A 133 -17.84 8.06 1.32
N GLY A 134 -16.56 8.26 1.00
CA GLY A 134 -15.62 7.20 0.66
C GLY A 134 -16.09 6.28 -0.47
N TRP A 135 -15.99 4.96 -0.29
CA TRP A 135 -16.38 3.98 -1.31
C TRP A 135 -17.88 3.95 -1.62
N ALA A 136 -18.73 4.55 -0.77
CA ALA A 136 -20.16 4.72 -1.04
C ALA A 136 -20.46 5.97 -1.89
N ASN A 137 -19.50 6.90 -2.04
CA ASN A 137 -19.63 8.06 -2.91
C ASN A 137 -19.10 7.75 -4.32
N ARG A 138 -19.90 8.03 -5.35
CA ARG A 138 -19.56 7.75 -6.76
C ARG A 138 -18.39 8.60 -7.29
N ASP A 139 -18.15 9.77 -6.71
CA ASP A 139 -17.06 10.66 -7.12
C ASP A 139 -15.67 10.03 -6.90
N ILE A 140 -15.57 9.04 -6.01
CA ILE A 140 -14.34 8.29 -5.75
C ILE A 140 -13.74 7.66 -7.01
N ILE A 141 -14.57 7.36 -8.02
CA ILE A 141 -14.11 6.81 -9.30
C ILE A 141 -13.11 7.79 -9.94
N GLY A 142 -13.45 9.08 -10.03
CA GLY A 142 -12.59 10.09 -10.64
C GLY A 142 -11.31 10.34 -9.85
N HIS A 143 -11.42 10.37 -8.52
CA HIS A 143 -10.27 10.54 -7.62
C HIS A 143 -9.31 9.35 -7.72
N PHE A 144 -9.83 8.13 -7.68
CA PHE A 144 -9.03 6.93 -7.81
C PHE A 144 -8.39 6.81 -9.19
N THR A 145 -9.09 7.15 -10.27
CA THR A 145 -8.51 7.19 -11.62
C THR A 145 -7.34 8.16 -11.69
N THR A 146 -7.47 9.38 -11.15
CA THR A 146 -6.38 10.37 -11.15
C THR A 146 -5.16 9.87 -10.37
N TYR A 147 -5.39 9.26 -9.21
CA TYR A 147 -4.34 8.64 -8.41
C TYR A 147 -3.64 7.48 -9.13
N ALA A 148 -4.42 6.55 -9.68
CA ALA A 148 -3.90 5.40 -10.42
C ALA A 148 -3.07 5.83 -11.64
N GLU A 149 -3.57 6.79 -12.42
CA GLU A 149 -2.85 7.34 -13.57
C GLU A 149 -1.53 7.99 -13.16
N THR A 150 -1.50 8.72 -12.03
CA THR A 150 -0.29 9.35 -11.51
C THR A 150 0.77 8.30 -11.18
N CYS A 151 0.39 7.24 -10.47
CA CYS A 151 1.30 6.14 -10.13
C CYS A 151 1.81 5.42 -11.39
N ILE A 152 0.93 5.12 -12.34
CA ILE A 152 1.28 4.42 -13.58
C ILE A 152 2.17 5.29 -14.47
N LYS A 153 1.90 6.61 -14.59
CA LYS A 153 2.75 7.53 -15.35
C LYS A 153 4.15 7.64 -14.75
N SER A 154 4.28 7.61 -13.42
CA SER A 154 5.59 7.72 -12.75
C SER A 154 6.40 6.43 -12.73
N LEU A 155 5.75 5.27 -12.61
CA LEU A 155 6.44 4.00 -12.34
C LEU A 155 6.32 2.99 -13.50
N GLY A 156 5.41 3.22 -14.46
CA GLY A 156 5.06 2.26 -15.51
C GLY A 156 6.16 2.04 -16.56
N ASP A 157 7.17 2.90 -16.61
CA ASP A 157 8.39 2.68 -17.40
C ASP A 157 9.16 1.44 -16.91
N ARG A 158 9.15 1.19 -15.59
CA ARG A 158 9.86 0.10 -14.89
C ARG A 158 8.94 -1.02 -14.40
N VAL A 159 7.76 -0.68 -13.87
CA VAL A 159 6.78 -1.61 -13.32
C VAL A 159 5.86 -2.16 -14.41
N LYS A 160 5.78 -3.49 -14.53
CA LYS A 160 4.98 -4.19 -15.56
C LYS A 160 3.82 -5.01 -15.01
N HIS A 161 3.68 -5.10 -13.70
CA HIS A 161 2.59 -5.81 -13.03
C HIS A 161 1.89 -4.89 -12.05
N TRP A 162 0.56 -4.89 -12.07
CA TRP A 162 -0.25 -4.01 -11.23
C TRP A 162 -1.45 -4.76 -10.69
N MET A 163 -1.76 -4.52 -9.43
CA MET A 163 -3.02 -4.92 -8.82
C MET A 163 -3.81 -3.65 -8.50
N VAL A 164 -5.09 -3.62 -8.85
CA VAL A 164 -5.93 -2.44 -8.57
C VAL A 164 -6.31 -2.41 -7.10
N PHE A 165 -6.95 -3.48 -6.63
CA PHE A 165 -7.47 -3.60 -5.26
C PHE A 165 -6.92 -4.84 -4.57
N ASN A 166 -6.62 -4.73 -3.28
CA ASN A 166 -6.53 -5.87 -2.38
C ASN A 166 -7.91 -6.17 -1.78
N GLU A 167 -8.38 -7.41 -1.95
CA GLU A 167 -9.54 -7.97 -1.25
C GLU A 167 -10.75 -7.02 -1.16
N PRO A 168 -11.36 -6.62 -2.29
CA PRO A 168 -12.45 -5.65 -2.29
C PRO A 168 -13.65 -6.08 -1.45
N TRP A 169 -13.90 -7.38 -1.34
CA TRP A 169 -14.92 -7.90 -0.45
C TRP A 169 -14.64 -7.53 1.01
N VAL A 170 -13.39 -7.58 1.46
CA VAL A 170 -13.02 -7.34 2.86
C VAL A 170 -13.23 -5.88 3.24
N PHE A 171 -12.66 -4.92 2.50
CA PHE A 171 -12.80 -3.51 2.88
C PHE A 171 -14.22 -2.96 2.67
N THR A 172 -15.02 -3.56 1.78
CA THR A 172 -16.43 -3.19 1.63
C THR A 172 -17.29 -3.81 2.72
N PHE A 173 -17.17 -5.12 2.98
CA PHE A 173 -18.01 -5.79 3.97
C PHE A 173 -17.58 -5.47 5.41
N LEU A 174 -16.30 -5.67 5.77
CA LEU A 174 -15.85 -5.42 7.14
C LEU A 174 -15.80 -3.93 7.50
N GLY A 175 -15.68 -3.05 6.50
CA GLY A 175 -15.62 -1.60 6.69
C GLY A 175 -16.97 -0.88 6.69
N TYR A 176 -17.90 -1.27 5.80
CA TYR A 176 -19.17 -0.57 5.57
C TYR A 176 -20.42 -1.36 6.00
N ILE A 177 -20.28 -2.62 6.43
CA ILE A 177 -21.42 -3.46 6.83
C ILE A 177 -21.23 -4.01 8.24
N ALA A 178 -20.06 -4.59 8.53
CA ALA A 178 -19.81 -5.20 9.84
C ALA A 178 -19.17 -4.24 10.85
N GLY A 179 -18.63 -3.10 10.41
CA GLY A 179 -17.98 -2.10 11.25
C GLY A 179 -16.73 -2.56 12.02
N ILE A 180 -16.12 -3.69 11.64
CA ILE A 180 -14.95 -4.29 12.32
C ILE A 180 -13.63 -3.70 11.79
N HIS A 181 -13.58 -3.30 10.51
CA HIS A 181 -12.44 -2.60 9.92
C HIS A 181 -12.78 -1.13 9.71
N ALA A 182 -11.77 -0.28 9.53
CA ALA A 182 -11.97 1.10 9.08
C ALA A 182 -12.81 1.13 7.78
N PRO A 183 -13.76 2.07 7.61
CA PRO A 183 -14.08 3.19 8.51
C PRO A 183 -14.98 2.85 9.72
N GLY A 184 -15.37 1.59 9.90
CA GLY A 184 -16.10 1.15 11.09
C GLY A 184 -17.58 1.53 11.10
N LEU A 185 -18.22 1.59 9.92
CA LEU A 185 -19.62 1.96 9.71
C LEU A 185 -20.58 0.78 9.93
#